data_AF-A0A970HYC4-F1
#
_entry.id   AF-A0A970HYC4-F1
#
_cell.length_a   1.000
_cell.length_b   1.000
_cell.length_c   1.000
_cell.angle_alpha   90.00
_cell.angle_beta   90.00
_cell.angle_gamma   90.00
#
_symmetry.space_group_name_H-M   'P 1'
#
loop_
_entity.id
_entity.type
_entity.pdbx_description
1 polymer ?
#
loop_
_entity_poly.entity_id
_entity_poly.type
_entity_poly.pdbx_seq_one_letter_code
_entity_poly.pdbx_strand_id
1 'polypeptide(L)'
;MEIKWGLIDPGTRFFKGKQVPALRDSWKLDAVRNGVVFAAAVIQCSEPAVATLGRNLAFDWTGKLPRVRIEARWTDGQGQPLQQAPGRVSLHWVGYVPDDNGDLSGDALLTAESLTLEADFAYAVWVRVETEKDAAPGVYKLDLNLYVQQGWDEEAAAASVSVAVRVHEVTLPDPRDYAFYLDLWQHHTRWAQYYNVPRWSERHWRLIEAFAAELAKGGQKAVTVVASDAPWAGQGCWDVPQEPFAFYEFNTVGVTRDQDGRLRCDFTVMDRLIETYAAAGIDREIEIIGLLGAWHDAFGSPLEDYPDPIRIRVYDEATGRYDFIRTKDELAAYVKQLVDHLKARGWFEKARISSDEPADVERFRTCIEFLRSIEPDLRFKIACNHAEFMDASL
;
A
#
# COMPACT_ATOMS: atom_id res chain seq x y z
N MET A 1 11.99 -32.23 20.18
CA MET A 1 11.20 -31.54 19.13
C MET A 1 11.14 -32.33 17.84
N GLU A 2 9.97 -32.78 17.42
CA GLU A 2 9.72 -33.15 16.03
C GLU A 2 9.34 -31.88 15.24
N ILE A 3 9.83 -31.76 14.01
CA ILE A 3 9.57 -30.59 13.16
C ILE A 3 9.16 -31.07 11.77
N LYS A 4 8.02 -30.57 11.29
CA LYS A 4 7.68 -30.64 9.86
C LYS A 4 8.17 -29.37 9.20
N TRP A 5 9.02 -29.53 8.19
CA TRP A 5 9.64 -28.45 7.43
C TRP A 5 9.59 -28.80 5.96
N GLY A 6 9.08 -27.88 5.13
CA GLY A 6 9.15 -28.05 3.70
C GLY A 6 8.47 -26.97 2.89
N LEU A 7 8.63 -27.06 1.57
CA LEU A 7 8.09 -26.13 0.59
C LEU A 7 6.66 -26.48 0.21
N ILE A 8 5.90 -25.46 -0.16
CA ILE A 8 4.51 -25.57 -0.62
C ILE A 8 4.31 -24.69 -1.85
N ASP A 9 3.15 -24.84 -2.50
CA ASP A 9 2.75 -23.91 -3.55
C ASP A 9 2.52 -22.51 -2.94
N PRO A 10 3.22 -21.45 -3.43
CA PRO A 10 3.05 -20.10 -2.91
C PRO A 10 1.63 -19.53 -3.12
N GLY A 11 0.82 -20.12 -4.00
CA GLY A 11 -0.61 -19.80 -4.12
C GLY A 11 -1.49 -20.42 -3.03
N THR A 12 -0.94 -21.20 -2.10
CA THR A 12 -1.70 -21.83 -1.02
C THR A 12 -1.98 -20.84 0.10
N ARG A 13 -3.26 -20.53 0.33
CA ARG A 13 -3.69 -19.73 1.49
C ARG A 13 -3.69 -20.58 2.76
N PHE A 14 -3.10 -20.05 3.84
CA PHE A 14 -3.01 -20.74 5.13
C PHE A 14 -4.17 -20.37 6.04
N PHE A 15 -4.64 -21.34 6.81
CA PHE A 15 -5.62 -21.12 7.87
C PHE A 15 -5.09 -21.74 9.16
N LYS A 16 -5.05 -20.95 10.24
CA LYS A 16 -4.49 -21.39 11.52
C LYS A 16 -5.28 -22.60 12.04
N GLY A 17 -4.55 -23.64 12.45
CA GLY A 17 -5.14 -24.87 13.01
C GLY A 17 -5.76 -25.82 11.98
N LYS A 18 -5.71 -25.52 10.68
CA LYS A 18 -6.07 -26.47 9.62
C LYS A 18 -4.88 -27.35 9.24
N GLN A 19 -5.17 -28.45 8.54
CA GLN A 19 -4.17 -29.42 8.13
C GLN A 19 -3.14 -28.79 7.17
N VAL A 20 -1.86 -29.09 7.42
CA VAL A 20 -0.77 -28.67 6.54
C VAL A 20 -0.85 -29.41 5.20
N PRO A 21 -0.73 -28.71 4.05
CA PRO A 21 -0.61 -29.34 2.74
C PRO A 21 0.58 -30.31 2.66
N ALA A 22 0.62 -31.13 1.61
CA ALA A 22 1.76 -31.99 1.36
C ALA A 22 3.04 -31.15 1.13
N LEU A 23 4.03 -31.36 1.99
CA LEU A 23 5.32 -30.67 1.96
C LEU A 23 6.23 -31.25 0.86
N ARG A 24 7.09 -30.40 0.29
CA ARG A 24 8.06 -30.77 -0.74
C ARG A 24 9.47 -30.38 -0.32
N ASP A 25 10.45 -31.22 -0.66
CA ASP A 25 11.86 -30.94 -0.38
C ASP A 25 12.50 -29.98 -1.38
N SER A 26 11.85 -29.80 -2.54
CA SER A 26 12.35 -28.89 -3.57
C SER A 26 11.24 -28.13 -4.31
N TRP A 27 11.61 -26.95 -4.81
CA TRP A 27 10.77 -26.12 -5.67
C TRP A 27 11.60 -25.52 -6.81
N LYS A 28 10.94 -25.11 -7.90
CA LYS A 28 11.58 -24.47 -9.06
C LYS A 28 10.92 -23.13 -9.33
N LEU A 29 11.73 -22.12 -9.58
CA LEU A 29 11.30 -20.78 -9.96
C LEU A 29 11.98 -20.37 -11.26
N ASP A 30 11.23 -19.75 -12.15
CA ASP A 30 11.74 -19.06 -13.34
C ASP A 30 11.72 -17.56 -13.07
N ALA A 31 12.89 -16.93 -13.11
CA ALA A 31 13.11 -15.52 -12.87
C ALA A 31 13.78 -14.85 -14.08
N VAL A 32 13.55 -13.56 -14.22
CA VAL A 32 14.21 -12.68 -15.19
C VAL A 32 15.05 -11.68 -14.41
N ARG A 33 16.10 -11.11 -15.00
CA ARG A 33 16.91 -10.07 -14.34
C ARG A 33 16.04 -8.88 -13.94
N ASN A 34 16.38 -8.24 -12.82
CA ASN A 34 15.58 -7.16 -12.22
C ASN A 34 14.14 -7.60 -11.85
N GLY A 35 13.91 -8.91 -11.72
CA GLY A 35 12.62 -9.48 -11.38
C GLY A 35 12.53 -9.96 -9.93
N VAL A 36 11.29 -10.12 -9.46
CA VAL A 36 10.97 -10.66 -8.14
C VAL A 36 10.16 -11.94 -8.30
N VAL A 37 10.59 -13.02 -7.66
CA VAL A 37 9.88 -14.30 -7.62
C VAL A 37 9.75 -14.79 -6.18
N PHE A 38 8.75 -15.64 -5.94
CA PHE A 38 8.37 -16.07 -4.60
C PHE A 38 8.30 -17.58 -4.46
N ALA A 39 8.68 -18.07 -3.29
CA ALA A 39 8.36 -19.40 -2.80
C ALA A 39 7.77 -19.30 -1.39
N ALA A 40 7.17 -20.39 -0.91
CA ALA A 40 6.67 -20.47 0.44
C ALA A 40 7.15 -21.77 1.10
N ALA A 41 7.57 -21.66 2.35
CA ALA A 41 7.92 -22.79 3.21
C ALA A 41 7.01 -22.80 4.44
N VAL A 42 6.88 -23.96 5.08
CA VAL A 42 6.04 -24.14 6.26
C VAL A 42 6.83 -24.84 7.34
N ILE A 43 6.68 -24.34 8.56
CA ILE A 43 7.17 -24.99 9.77
C ILE A 43 6.01 -25.34 10.71
N GLN A 44 6.05 -26.53 11.28
CA GLN A 44 5.19 -26.97 12.39
C GLN A 44 6.06 -27.73 13.40
N CYS A 45 6.05 -27.31 14.65
CA CYS A 45 6.81 -27.95 15.73
C CYS A 45 5.86 -28.74 16.64
N SER A 46 6.30 -29.90 17.13
CA SER A 46 5.52 -30.72 18.09
C SER A 46 5.46 -30.14 19.50
N GLU A 47 6.26 -29.13 19.79
CA GLU A 47 6.31 -28.41 21.07
C GLU A 47 6.51 -26.91 20.81
N PRO A 48 6.17 -26.02 21.76
CA PRO A 48 6.36 -24.60 21.58
C PRO A 48 7.84 -24.25 21.39
N ALA A 49 8.14 -23.33 20.48
CA ALA A 49 9.51 -22.94 20.16
C ALA A 49 9.60 -21.46 19.81
N VAL A 50 10.76 -20.85 20.00
CA VAL A 50 11.04 -19.52 19.47
C VAL A 50 11.70 -19.67 18.11
N ALA A 51 11.05 -19.17 17.06
CA ALA A 51 11.59 -19.23 15.71
C ALA A 51 12.13 -17.88 15.26
N THR A 52 13.30 -17.86 14.63
CA THR A 52 13.91 -16.67 14.04
C THR A 52 14.19 -16.85 12.55
N LEU A 53 14.16 -15.74 11.81
CA LEU A 53 14.57 -15.70 10.41
C LEU A 53 15.97 -15.09 10.30
N GLY A 54 16.83 -15.67 9.46
CA GLY A 54 18.17 -15.19 9.20
C GLY A 54 19.12 -15.45 10.38
N ARG A 55 19.83 -14.40 10.82
CA ARG A 55 20.83 -14.44 11.90
C ARG A 55 20.38 -13.71 13.17
N ASN A 56 19.08 -13.50 13.28
CA ASN A 56 18.48 -12.80 14.41
C ASN A 56 18.43 -13.72 15.65
N LEU A 57 18.60 -13.11 16.82
CA LEU A 57 18.57 -13.79 18.11
C LEU A 57 17.32 -13.37 18.88
N ALA A 58 16.53 -14.36 19.31
CA ALA A 58 15.36 -14.13 20.14
C ALA A 58 15.22 -15.23 21.20
N PHE A 59 14.64 -14.86 22.33
CA PHE A 59 14.31 -15.76 23.43
C PHE A 59 12.87 -15.51 23.85
N ASP A 60 12.23 -16.54 24.38
CA ASP A 60 10.99 -16.36 25.12
C ASP A 60 11.31 -15.75 26.49
N TRP A 61 10.30 -15.22 27.18
CA TRP A 61 10.47 -14.55 28.46
C TRP A 61 11.03 -15.46 29.57
N THR A 62 10.91 -16.79 29.44
CA THR A 62 11.54 -17.74 30.37
C THR A 62 12.96 -18.12 29.98
N GLY A 63 13.33 -17.93 28.70
CA GLY A 63 14.56 -18.41 28.10
C GLY A 63 14.68 -19.94 28.03
N LYS A 64 13.57 -20.67 28.18
CA LYS A 64 13.55 -22.14 28.28
C LYS A 64 13.04 -22.84 27.03
N LEU A 65 12.34 -22.14 26.14
CA LEU A 65 11.85 -22.77 24.92
C LEU A 65 13.03 -23.14 24.00
N PRO A 66 12.92 -24.28 23.28
CA PRO A 66 13.84 -24.56 22.18
C PRO A 66 13.78 -23.43 21.15
N ARG A 67 14.91 -23.17 20.51
CA ARG A 67 15.01 -22.18 19.44
C ARG A 67 15.13 -22.88 18.10
N VAL A 68 14.48 -22.29 17.11
CA VAL A 68 14.55 -22.70 15.71
C VAL A 68 15.00 -21.51 14.89
N ARG A 69 15.91 -21.72 13.96
CA ARG A 69 16.37 -20.65 13.05
C ARG A 69 16.28 -21.10 11.61
N ILE A 70 15.74 -20.25 10.76
CA ILE A 70 15.62 -20.49 9.33
C ILE A 70 16.53 -19.52 8.59
N GLU A 71 17.52 -20.04 7.86
CA GLU A 71 18.46 -19.25 7.08
C GLU A 71 18.43 -19.64 5.61
N ALA A 72 18.24 -18.64 4.74
CA ALA A 72 18.33 -18.80 3.30
C ALA A 72 19.76 -18.55 2.84
N ARG A 73 20.32 -19.46 2.02
CA ARG A 73 21.70 -19.38 1.52
C ARG A 73 21.81 -19.82 0.07
N TRP A 74 22.45 -18.99 -0.74
CA TRP A 74 22.86 -19.36 -2.10
C TRP A 74 24.06 -20.32 -2.06
N THR A 75 23.95 -21.49 -2.69
CA THR A 75 24.98 -22.54 -2.65
C THR A 75 25.39 -23.08 -4.03
N ASP A 76 26.61 -23.62 -4.11
CA ASP A 76 27.21 -24.22 -5.33
C ASP A 76 26.78 -25.67 -5.59
N GLY A 77 25.74 -26.16 -4.90
CA GLY A 77 25.30 -27.55 -4.95
C GLY A 77 26.13 -28.52 -4.08
N GLN A 78 27.32 -28.12 -3.64
CA GLN A 78 28.15 -28.83 -2.64
C GLN A 78 27.97 -28.26 -1.23
N GLY A 79 27.03 -27.31 -1.08
CA GLY A 79 26.68 -26.66 0.19
C GLY A 79 27.59 -25.49 0.57
N GLN A 80 28.55 -25.11 -0.30
CA GLN A 80 29.39 -23.93 -0.06
C GLN A 80 28.67 -22.67 -0.55
N PRO A 81 28.89 -21.50 0.08
CA PRO A 81 28.41 -20.23 -0.41
C PRO A 81 28.78 -19.98 -1.86
N LEU A 82 27.83 -19.47 -2.64
CA LEU A 82 28.16 -18.82 -3.90
C LEU A 82 28.96 -17.54 -3.64
N GLN A 83 30.04 -17.35 -4.39
CA GLN A 83 30.82 -16.11 -4.38
C GLN A 83 30.00 -14.94 -4.96
N GLN A 84 29.17 -15.23 -5.98
CA GLN A 84 28.27 -14.27 -6.61
C GLN A 84 26.87 -14.86 -6.67
N ALA A 85 25.95 -14.29 -5.88
CA ALA A 85 24.54 -14.62 -5.92
C ALA A 85 23.85 -13.96 -7.11
N PRO A 86 22.75 -14.52 -7.64
CA PRO A 86 21.97 -13.88 -8.70
C PRO A 86 21.11 -12.71 -8.19
N GLY A 87 21.06 -12.49 -6.88
CA GLY A 87 20.10 -11.60 -6.26
C GLY A 87 20.04 -11.70 -4.75
N ARG A 88 19.26 -10.80 -4.16
CA ARG A 88 18.94 -10.77 -2.74
C ARG A 88 17.80 -11.74 -2.41
N VAL A 89 17.88 -12.35 -1.24
CA VAL A 89 16.79 -13.14 -0.66
C VAL A 89 16.33 -12.49 0.65
N SER A 90 15.01 -12.40 0.85
CA SER A 90 14.41 -12.05 2.14
C SER A 90 13.38 -13.10 2.57
N LEU A 91 13.27 -13.28 3.88
CA LEU A 91 12.32 -14.19 4.52
C LEU A 91 11.36 -13.36 5.36
N HIS A 92 10.07 -13.67 5.27
CA HIS A 92 9.03 -13.02 6.06
C HIS A 92 8.09 -14.05 6.66
N TRP A 93 7.71 -13.89 7.92
CA TRP A 93 6.61 -14.67 8.46
C TRP A 93 5.30 -14.24 7.80
N VAL A 94 4.45 -15.20 7.46
CA VAL A 94 3.07 -14.93 7.08
C VAL A 94 2.23 -14.89 8.36
N GLY A 95 1.76 -13.69 8.70
CA GLY A 95 0.90 -13.43 9.83
C GLY A 95 -0.56 -13.81 9.55
N TYR A 96 -1.23 -14.25 10.61
CA TYR A 96 -2.64 -14.59 10.58
C TYR A 96 -3.52 -13.37 10.89
N VAL A 97 -4.53 -13.14 10.05
CA VAL A 97 -5.58 -12.12 10.22
C VAL A 97 -6.95 -12.80 10.19
N PRO A 98 -7.94 -12.34 10.97
CA PRO A 98 -9.29 -12.87 10.89
C PRO A 98 -9.92 -12.54 9.52
N ASP A 99 -10.59 -13.51 8.92
CA ASP A 99 -11.47 -13.28 7.77
C ASP A 99 -12.91 -12.95 8.21
N ASP A 100 -13.82 -12.76 7.26
CA ASP A 100 -15.23 -12.42 7.52
C ASP A 100 -16.00 -13.49 8.33
N ASN A 101 -15.47 -14.72 8.40
CA ASN A 101 -16.04 -15.81 9.20
C ASN A 101 -15.36 -15.93 10.58
N GLY A 102 -14.36 -15.10 10.87
CA GLY A 102 -13.51 -15.18 12.06
C GLY A 102 -12.43 -16.27 12.00
N ASP A 103 -12.27 -16.94 10.86
CA ASP A 103 -11.17 -17.89 10.65
C ASP A 103 -9.86 -17.11 10.48
N LEU A 104 -8.79 -17.59 11.11
CA LEU A 104 -7.49 -16.93 11.04
C LEU A 104 -6.75 -17.34 9.76
N SER A 105 -6.77 -16.47 8.75
CA SER A 105 -6.11 -16.65 7.46
C SER A 105 -4.70 -16.03 7.45
N GLY A 106 -3.73 -16.72 6.86
CA GLY A 106 -2.42 -16.16 6.55
C GLY A 106 -2.53 -15.13 5.42
N ASP A 107 -2.07 -13.90 5.66
CA ASP A 107 -2.16 -12.81 4.69
C ASP A 107 -1.00 -11.80 4.82
N ALA A 108 -0.82 -11.24 6.02
CA ALA A 108 0.18 -10.19 6.23
C ALA A 108 1.63 -10.71 6.18
N LEU A 109 2.49 -10.12 5.36
CA LEU A 109 3.94 -10.34 5.44
C LEU A 109 4.52 -9.52 6.60
N LEU A 110 4.90 -10.19 7.68
CA LEU A 110 5.35 -9.51 8.89
C LEU A 110 6.79 -8.99 8.74
N THR A 111 7.07 -7.88 9.41
CA THR A 111 8.43 -7.35 9.64
C THR A 111 9.09 -7.97 10.87
N ALA A 112 8.36 -8.80 11.63
CA ALA A 112 8.88 -9.48 12.80
C ALA A 112 10.03 -10.41 12.42
N GLU A 113 11.16 -10.30 13.13
CA GLU A 113 12.33 -11.16 12.94
C GLU A 113 12.16 -12.53 13.60
N SER A 114 11.24 -12.63 14.57
CA SER A 114 10.99 -13.81 15.37
C SER A 114 9.53 -13.98 15.73
N LEU A 115 9.10 -15.22 15.95
CA LEU A 115 7.80 -15.59 16.50
C LEU A 115 7.96 -16.66 17.58
N THR A 116 7.02 -16.70 18.53
CA THR A 116 6.81 -17.89 19.35
C THR A 116 5.83 -18.79 18.61
N LEU A 117 6.31 -19.96 18.18
CA LEU A 117 5.50 -20.99 17.55
C LEU A 117 4.74 -21.78 18.61
N GLU A 118 3.44 -21.95 18.41
CA GLU A 118 2.61 -22.85 19.21
C GLU A 118 2.80 -24.30 18.75
N ALA A 119 2.72 -25.23 19.70
CA ALA A 119 2.79 -26.66 19.40
C ALA A 119 1.67 -27.07 18.43
N ASP A 120 2.03 -27.86 17.43
CA ASP A 120 1.12 -28.42 16.42
C ASP A 120 0.39 -27.37 15.55
N PHE A 121 0.79 -26.10 15.59
CA PHE A 121 0.35 -25.09 14.63
C PHE A 121 1.39 -24.88 13.53
N ALA A 122 0.90 -24.69 12.31
CA ALA A 122 1.74 -24.40 11.16
C ALA A 122 1.93 -22.90 10.99
N TYR A 123 3.13 -22.49 10.60
CA TYR A 123 3.49 -21.12 10.30
C TYR A 123 4.20 -21.09 8.96
N ALA A 124 3.76 -20.20 8.07
CA ALA A 124 4.36 -20.06 6.76
C ALA A 124 5.46 -19.00 6.77
N VAL A 125 6.50 -19.26 5.99
CA VAL A 125 7.60 -18.36 5.70
C VAL A 125 7.56 -18.05 4.22
N TRP A 126 7.31 -16.78 3.90
CA TRP A 126 7.39 -16.25 2.55
C TRP A 126 8.84 -15.99 2.17
N VAL A 127 9.27 -16.56 1.05
CA VAL A 127 10.63 -16.44 0.51
C VAL A 127 10.56 -15.55 -0.71
N ARG A 128 11.15 -14.36 -0.62
CA ARG A 128 11.23 -13.40 -1.73
C ARG A 128 12.64 -13.41 -2.29
N VAL A 129 12.75 -13.60 -3.61
CA VAL A 129 14.00 -13.53 -4.35
C VAL A 129 13.93 -12.35 -5.31
N GLU A 130 14.85 -11.40 -5.15
CA GLU A 130 15.00 -10.21 -6.00
C GLU A 130 16.29 -10.36 -6.80
N THR A 131 16.18 -10.58 -8.10
CA THR A 131 17.35 -10.78 -8.97
C THR A 131 17.99 -9.45 -9.36
N GLU A 132 19.31 -9.42 -9.44
CA GLU A 132 20.04 -8.23 -9.89
C GLU A 132 19.77 -7.95 -11.38
N LYS A 133 19.87 -6.68 -11.76
CA LYS A 133 19.67 -6.24 -13.15
C LYS A 133 20.70 -6.79 -14.12
N ASP A 134 21.89 -7.11 -13.62
CA ASP A 134 23.03 -7.66 -14.37
C ASP A 134 23.35 -9.12 -13.98
N ALA A 135 22.45 -9.80 -13.25
CA ALA A 135 22.63 -11.18 -12.84
C ALA A 135 22.99 -12.10 -14.02
N ALA A 136 24.03 -12.92 -13.86
CA ALA A 136 24.39 -13.89 -14.89
C ALA A 136 23.23 -14.90 -15.11
N PRO A 137 22.91 -15.28 -16.36
CA PRO A 137 21.89 -16.29 -16.63
C PRO A 137 22.38 -17.66 -16.11
N GLY A 138 21.48 -18.46 -15.56
CA GLY A 138 21.85 -19.76 -15.01
C GLY A 138 20.83 -20.31 -14.03
N VAL A 139 21.13 -21.50 -13.51
CA VAL A 139 20.33 -22.12 -12.45
C VAL A 139 21.11 -22.02 -11.14
N TYR A 140 20.51 -21.35 -10.17
CA TYR A 140 21.08 -21.09 -8.85
C TYR A 140 20.33 -21.90 -7.80
N LYS A 141 21.07 -22.45 -6.84
CA LYS A 141 20.48 -23.19 -5.71
C LYS A 141 20.36 -22.29 -4.50
N LEU A 142 19.14 -22.13 -4.00
CA LEU A 142 18.84 -21.45 -2.74
C LEU A 142 18.40 -22.51 -1.71
N ASP A 143 19.23 -22.72 -0.69
CA ASP A 143 18.92 -23.63 0.41
C ASP A 143 18.26 -22.87 1.57
N LEU A 144 17.14 -23.39 2.06
CA LEU A 144 16.47 -22.91 3.27
C LEU A 144 16.76 -23.90 4.40
N ASN A 145 17.73 -23.53 5.22
CA ASN A 145 18.28 -24.37 6.26
C ASN A 145 17.57 -24.11 7.59
N LEU A 146 17.18 -25.20 8.24
CA LEU A 146 16.56 -25.21 9.55
C LEU A 146 17.60 -25.64 10.60
N TYR A 147 17.80 -24.81 11.60
CA TYR A 147 18.66 -25.09 12.75
C TYR A 147 17.83 -25.17 14.03
N VAL A 148 18.25 -26.01 14.96
CA VAL A 148 17.63 -26.16 16.28
C VAL A 148 18.67 -25.96 17.36
N GLN A 149 18.27 -25.28 18.42
CA GLN A 149 19.12 -25.03 19.58
C GLN A 149 18.34 -25.26 20.87
N GLN A 150 18.94 -25.98 21.81
CA GLN A 150 18.44 -26.13 23.17
C GLN A 150 19.34 -25.35 24.13
N GLY A 151 18.76 -24.60 25.06
CA GLY A 151 19.53 -23.92 26.10
C GLY A 151 20.58 -22.97 25.54
N TRP A 152 21.86 -23.30 25.67
CA TRP A 152 23.01 -22.54 25.15
C TRP A 152 23.96 -23.40 24.31
N ASP A 153 23.51 -24.59 23.89
CA ASP A 153 24.31 -25.50 23.09
C ASP A 153 24.57 -24.92 21.69
N GLU A 154 25.53 -25.50 20.95
CA GLU A 154 25.71 -25.17 19.54
C GLU A 154 24.44 -25.51 18.74
N GLU A 155 24.14 -24.70 17.71
CA GLU A 155 23.03 -25.00 16.81
C GLU A 155 23.29 -26.29 16.03
N ALA A 156 22.32 -27.20 16.03
CA ALA A 156 22.35 -28.38 15.19
C ALA A 156 21.54 -28.14 13.91
N ALA A 157 22.11 -28.50 12.76
CA ALA A 157 21.35 -28.55 11.51
C ALA A 157 20.29 -29.65 11.59
N ALA A 158 19.01 -29.29 11.40
CA ALA A 158 17.88 -30.20 11.54
C ALA A 158 17.32 -30.66 10.20
N ALA A 159 17.13 -29.75 9.25
CA ALA A 159 16.60 -30.04 7.92
C ALA A 159 17.01 -28.96 6.91
N SER A 160 16.92 -29.27 5.62
CA SER A 160 17.13 -28.30 4.55
C SER A 160 16.23 -28.64 3.37
N VAL A 161 15.65 -27.61 2.75
CA VAL A 161 14.90 -27.70 1.49
C VAL A 161 15.47 -26.73 0.47
N SER A 162 15.33 -27.03 -0.81
CA SER A 162 16.04 -26.30 -1.87
C SER A 162 15.10 -25.70 -2.91
N VAL A 163 15.30 -24.43 -3.23
CA VAL A 163 14.66 -23.75 -4.36
C VAL A 163 15.68 -23.59 -5.48
N ALA A 164 15.38 -24.15 -6.66
CA ALA A 164 16.17 -23.93 -7.86
C ALA A 164 15.61 -22.70 -8.60
N VAL A 165 16.41 -21.63 -8.68
CA VAL A 165 16.04 -20.37 -9.33
C VAL A 165 16.76 -20.29 -10.68
N ARG A 166 16.01 -20.39 -11.77
CA ARG A 166 16.53 -20.19 -13.13
C ARG A 166 16.41 -18.71 -13.50
N VAL A 167 17.54 -18.05 -13.69
CA VAL A 167 17.61 -16.67 -14.20
C VAL A 167 17.75 -16.71 -15.72
N HIS A 168 16.77 -16.14 -16.42
CA HIS A 168 16.76 -16.00 -17.87
C HIS A 168 17.49 -14.74 -18.32
N GLU A 169 18.03 -14.74 -19.54
CA GLU A 169 18.67 -13.58 -20.18
C GLU A 169 17.64 -12.59 -20.74
N VAL A 170 16.73 -12.15 -19.87
CA VAL A 170 15.73 -11.12 -20.13
C VAL A 170 15.74 -10.19 -18.92
N THR A 171 15.69 -8.88 -19.15
CA THR A 171 15.75 -7.88 -18.08
C THR A 171 14.45 -7.10 -18.05
N LEU A 172 13.77 -7.09 -16.90
CA LEU A 172 12.63 -6.21 -16.71
C LEU A 172 13.12 -4.75 -16.60
N PRO A 173 12.35 -3.78 -17.14
CA PRO A 173 12.64 -2.37 -16.90
C PRO A 173 12.49 -2.04 -15.41
N ASP A 174 12.94 -0.86 -15.00
CA ASP A 174 12.74 -0.42 -13.62
C ASP A 174 11.23 -0.17 -13.36
N PRO A 175 10.70 -0.36 -12.14
CA PRO A 175 9.26 -0.25 -11.87
C PRO A 175 8.60 1.04 -12.36
N ARG A 176 9.33 2.16 -12.32
CA ARG A 176 8.88 3.47 -12.84
C ARG A 176 8.52 3.44 -14.33
N ASP A 177 9.15 2.54 -15.09
CA ASP A 177 9.03 2.39 -16.54
C ASP A 177 8.20 1.17 -16.94
N TYR A 178 7.56 0.49 -15.97
CA TYR A 178 6.54 -0.52 -16.27
C TYR A 178 5.43 0.08 -17.14
N ALA A 179 5.04 -0.65 -18.18
CA ALA A 179 3.93 -0.29 -19.06
C ALA A 179 2.57 -0.40 -18.36
N PHE A 180 2.48 -1.24 -17.33
CA PHE A 180 1.27 -1.36 -16.50
C PHE A 180 1.04 -0.07 -15.72
N TYR A 181 -0.17 0.49 -15.85
CA TYR A 181 -0.56 1.71 -15.16
C TYR A 181 -1.17 1.36 -13.81
N LEU A 182 -0.32 1.14 -12.80
CA LEU A 182 -0.79 0.87 -11.45
C LEU A 182 -1.23 2.17 -10.79
N ASP A 183 -2.45 2.13 -10.27
CA ASP A 183 -3.01 3.19 -9.46
C ASP A 183 -3.79 2.62 -8.27
N LEU A 184 -3.19 2.69 -7.09
CA LEU A 184 -3.80 2.35 -5.80
C LEU A 184 -3.98 3.63 -4.99
N TRP A 185 -5.22 4.02 -4.69
CA TRP A 185 -5.49 5.28 -3.99
C TRP A 185 -4.90 5.32 -2.57
N GLN A 186 -4.28 6.45 -2.24
CA GLN A 186 -3.58 6.61 -0.97
C GLN A 186 -4.41 7.41 0.04
N HIS A 187 -4.53 6.86 1.24
CA HIS A 187 -5.32 7.42 2.35
C HIS A 187 -4.40 8.03 3.43
N HIS A 188 -3.77 9.16 3.08
CA HIS A 188 -2.75 9.79 3.91
C HIS A 188 -3.25 10.16 5.30
N THR A 189 -4.41 10.81 5.43
CA THR A 189 -4.87 11.24 6.76
C THR A 189 -5.35 10.06 7.61
N ARG A 190 -5.77 8.94 6.99
CA ARG A 190 -6.02 7.68 7.68
C ARG A 190 -4.75 7.10 8.29
N TRP A 191 -3.60 7.16 7.60
CA TRP A 191 -2.34 6.67 8.14
C TRP A 191 -1.94 7.42 9.43
N ALA A 192 -2.10 8.74 9.46
CA ALA A 192 -1.86 9.50 10.69
C ALA A 192 -2.70 9.00 11.88
N GLN A 193 -3.99 8.74 11.65
CA GLN A 193 -4.89 8.24 12.69
C GLN A 193 -4.53 6.81 13.12
N TYR A 194 -4.28 5.90 12.16
CA TYR A 194 -3.95 4.51 12.44
C TYR A 194 -2.68 4.37 13.27
N TYR A 195 -1.62 5.10 12.91
CA TYR A 195 -0.35 5.09 13.63
C TYR A 195 -0.31 6.02 14.85
N ASN A 196 -1.43 6.69 15.16
CA ASN A 196 -1.57 7.63 16.26
C ASN A 196 -0.49 8.71 16.28
N VAL A 197 -0.32 9.41 15.16
CA VAL A 197 0.62 10.52 15.00
C VAL A 197 -0.11 11.79 14.56
N PRO A 198 0.35 12.99 14.97
CA PRO A 198 -0.28 14.23 14.50
C PRO A 198 -0.20 14.33 12.97
N ARG A 199 -1.33 14.66 12.33
CA ARG A 199 -1.40 14.90 10.88
C ARG A 199 -0.34 15.93 10.47
N TRP A 200 0.36 15.61 9.38
CA TRP A 200 1.40 16.44 8.76
C TRP A 200 2.64 16.72 9.63
N SER A 201 2.78 16.05 10.78
CA SER A 201 4.03 16.07 11.54
C SER A 201 5.15 15.36 10.78
N GLU A 202 6.41 15.61 11.13
CA GLU A 202 7.55 14.91 10.54
C GLU A 202 7.47 13.38 10.72
N ARG A 203 6.86 12.90 11.81
CA ARG A 203 6.61 11.46 11.97
C ARG A 203 5.57 10.95 10.98
N HIS A 204 4.55 11.75 10.65
CA HIS A 204 3.59 11.41 9.61
C HIS A 204 4.23 11.38 8.23
N TRP A 205 5.07 12.37 7.90
CA TRP A 205 5.78 12.40 6.62
C TRP A 205 6.70 11.20 6.41
N ARG A 206 7.40 10.74 7.44
CA ARG A 206 8.18 9.49 7.35
C ARG A 206 7.33 8.26 7.03
N LEU A 207 6.08 8.21 7.50
CA LEU A 207 5.16 7.13 7.13
C LEU A 207 4.78 7.26 5.65
N ILE A 208 4.41 8.46 5.20
CA ILE A 208 4.07 8.73 3.79
C ILE A 208 5.24 8.36 2.87
N GLU A 209 6.46 8.76 3.20
CA GLU A 209 7.68 8.41 2.45
C GLU A 209 7.88 6.88 2.37
N ALA A 210 7.68 6.17 3.48
CA ALA A 210 7.80 4.72 3.51
C ALA A 210 6.75 4.03 2.61
N PHE A 211 5.49 4.45 2.68
CA PHE A 211 4.43 3.92 1.81
C PHE A 211 4.66 4.27 0.33
N ALA A 212 5.07 5.50 0.02
CA ALA A 212 5.41 5.91 -1.34
C ALA A 212 6.55 5.06 -1.91
N ALA A 213 7.58 4.76 -1.11
CA ALA A 213 8.68 3.88 -1.51
C ALA A 213 8.22 2.43 -1.78
N GLU A 214 7.29 1.88 -0.99
CA GLU A 214 6.72 0.56 -1.26
C GLU A 214 5.84 0.54 -2.51
N LEU A 215 4.99 1.55 -2.71
CA LEU A 215 4.15 1.69 -3.91
C LEU A 215 5.00 1.82 -5.17
N ALA A 216 6.12 2.54 -5.10
CA ALA A 216 7.04 2.72 -6.21
C ALA A 216 7.64 1.38 -6.69
N LYS A 217 7.92 0.44 -5.78
CA LYS A 217 8.40 -0.91 -6.15
C LYS A 217 7.37 -1.69 -6.97
N GLY A 218 6.08 -1.45 -6.75
CA GLY A 218 4.98 -2.02 -7.54
C GLY A 218 4.76 -1.32 -8.88
N GLY A 219 5.42 -0.18 -9.11
CA GLY A 219 5.25 0.62 -10.32
C GLY A 219 4.03 1.54 -10.29
N GLN A 220 3.59 2.00 -9.12
CA GLN A 220 2.57 3.05 -8.98
C GLN A 220 2.87 4.26 -9.88
N LYS A 221 1.85 4.82 -10.54
CA LYS A 221 1.99 5.91 -11.52
C LYS A 221 1.37 7.23 -11.04
N ALA A 222 0.31 7.16 -10.23
CA ALA A 222 -0.45 8.30 -9.77
C ALA A 222 -0.26 8.57 -8.27
N VAL A 223 -0.23 9.85 -7.90
CA VAL A 223 -0.40 10.28 -6.49
C VAL A 223 -1.82 10.78 -6.29
N THR A 224 -2.46 10.34 -5.21
CA THR A 224 -3.80 10.79 -4.79
C THR A 224 -3.69 12.09 -3.99
N VAL A 225 -4.36 13.13 -4.47
CA VAL A 225 -4.52 14.42 -3.80
C VAL A 225 -5.99 14.61 -3.46
N VAL A 226 -6.30 14.69 -2.16
CA VAL A 226 -7.65 14.96 -1.69
C VAL A 226 -7.87 16.47 -1.62
N ALA A 227 -8.81 16.98 -2.41
CA ALA A 227 -9.10 18.42 -2.56
C ALA A 227 -10.45 18.85 -1.94
N SER A 228 -11.11 17.94 -1.24
CA SER A 228 -12.28 18.25 -0.39
C SER A 228 -12.28 17.36 0.84
N ASP A 229 -12.97 17.76 1.90
CA ASP A 229 -13.18 16.96 3.09
C ASP A 229 -14.18 15.82 2.83
N ALA A 230 -13.85 14.62 3.31
CA ALA A 230 -14.68 13.43 3.25
C ALA A 230 -15.30 13.15 1.85
N PRO A 231 -14.49 13.06 0.77
CA PRO A 231 -15.01 12.93 -0.59
C PRO A 231 -15.79 11.64 -0.83
N TRP A 232 -15.43 10.56 -0.14
CA TRP A 232 -16.14 9.27 -0.15
C TRP A 232 -17.17 9.12 0.97
N ALA A 233 -17.48 10.20 1.69
CA ALA A 233 -18.41 10.20 2.80
C ALA A 233 -18.28 8.92 3.65
N GLY A 234 -17.11 8.66 4.25
CA GLY A 234 -16.94 7.53 5.19
C GLY A 234 -17.12 6.10 4.63
N GLN A 235 -17.41 5.91 3.34
CA GLN A 235 -17.66 4.62 2.68
C GLN A 235 -18.62 3.70 3.45
N GLY A 236 -19.68 4.27 4.07
CA GLY A 236 -20.66 3.51 4.84
C GLY A 236 -20.10 2.86 6.12
N CYS A 237 -18.85 3.15 6.53
CA CYS A 237 -18.26 2.53 7.72
C CYS A 237 -18.98 2.88 9.03
N TRP A 238 -19.80 3.95 9.06
CA TRP A 238 -20.66 4.25 10.21
C TRP A 238 -21.84 3.27 10.37
N ASP A 239 -22.18 2.50 9.32
CA ASP A 239 -23.27 1.51 9.35
C ASP A 239 -22.87 0.21 10.05
N VAL A 240 -21.60 0.09 10.48
CA VAL A 240 -21.05 -1.05 11.23
C VAL A 240 -20.75 -0.62 12.68
N PRO A 241 -21.77 -0.40 13.53
CA PRO A 241 -21.57 0.13 14.89
C PRO A 241 -20.80 -0.82 15.81
N GLN A 242 -20.70 -2.11 15.46
CA GLN A 242 -19.92 -3.10 16.20
C GLN A 242 -18.41 -2.90 16.01
N GLU A 243 -18.00 -2.31 14.89
CA GLU A 243 -16.61 -2.01 14.54
C GLU A 243 -16.49 -0.56 14.06
N PRO A 244 -16.67 0.43 14.96
CA PRO A 244 -16.74 1.82 14.58
C PRO A 244 -15.43 2.28 13.93
N PHE A 245 -15.49 2.54 12.62
CA PHE A 245 -14.34 2.96 11.84
C PHE A 245 -14.63 4.26 11.08
N ALA A 246 -13.92 5.33 11.44
CA ALA A 246 -14.08 6.64 10.84
C ALA A 246 -13.21 6.77 9.57
N PHE A 247 -13.64 6.21 8.44
CA PHE A 247 -12.88 6.24 7.19
C PHE A 247 -13.04 7.57 6.42
N TYR A 248 -12.46 8.64 6.98
CA TYR A 248 -12.48 9.96 6.35
C TYR A 248 -11.09 10.39 5.92
N GLU A 249 -11.04 10.96 4.71
CA GLU A 249 -9.92 11.75 4.23
C GLU A 249 -10.26 13.24 4.29
N PHE A 250 -9.24 14.09 4.40
CA PHE A 250 -9.43 15.54 4.57
C PHE A 250 -8.70 16.32 3.49
N ASN A 251 -9.19 17.53 3.23
CA ASN A 251 -8.62 18.41 2.23
C ASN A 251 -7.13 18.67 2.52
N THR A 252 -6.30 18.49 1.49
CA THR A 252 -4.86 18.77 1.54
C THR A 252 -4.52 20.23 1.26
N VAL A 253 -5.51 21.02 0.81
CA VAL A 253 -5.42 22.46 0.62
C VAL A 253 -6.03 23.17 1.83
N GLY A 254 -5.25 24.00 2.52
CA GLY A 254 -5.77 24.87 3.56
C GLY A 254 -6.56 26.01 2.94
N VAL A 255 -7.75 26.32 3.48
CA VAL A 255 -8.58 27.41 2.96
C VAL A 255 -8.91 28.38 4.08
N THR A 256 -8.57 29.65 3.89
CA THR A 256 -9.00 30.75 4.76
C THR A 256 -9.90 31.73 4.02
N ARG A 257 -10.78 32.39 4.75
CA ARG A 257 -11.53 33.55 4.29
C ARG A 257 -10.98 34.77 5.01
N ASP A 258 -10.44 35.71 4.23
CA ASP A 258 -9.87 36.93 4.78
C ASP A 258 -10.97 37.93 5.24
N GLN A 259 -10.54 39.04 5.82
CA GLN A 259 -11.43 40.08 6.36
C GLN A 259 -12.37 40.71 5.32
N ASP A 260 -12.02 40.62 4.02
CA ASP A 260 -12.84 41.12 2.91
C ASP A 260 -13.76 40.03 2.33
N GLY A 261 -13.80 38.85 2.96
CA GLY A 261 -14.62 37.72 2.54
C GLY A 261 -14.00 36.88 1.41
N ARG A 262 -12.75 37.15 1.01
CA ARG A 262 -12.10 36.46 -0.12
C ARG A 262 -11.42 35.18 0.34
N LEU A 263 -11.54 34.13 -0.46
CA LEU A 263 -10.86 32.86 -0.20
C LEU A 263 -9.37 32.94 -0.54
N ARG A 264 -8.55 32.36 0.33
CA ARG A 264 -7.11 32.16 0.13
C ARG A 264 -6.75 30.70 0.36
N CYS A 265 -6.08 30.10 -0.62
CA CYS A 265 -5.63 28.72 -0.55
C CYS A 265 -4.16 28.62 -0.14
N ASP A 266 -3.86 27.73 0.80
CA ASP A 266 -2.51 27.29 1.16
C ASP A 266 -2.28 25.86 0.64
N PHE A 267 -1.36 25.75 -0.31
CA PHE A 267 -1.02 24.51 -1.00
C PHE A 267 0.16 23.76 -0.37
N THR A 268 0.70 24.22 0.76
CA THR A 268 1.95 23.67 1.35
C THR A 268 1.91 22.15 1.56
N VAL A 269 0.79 21.61 2.08
CA VAL A 269 0.65 20.16 2.32
C VAL A 269 0.51 19.39 1.00
N MET A 270 -0.32 19.89 0.07
CA MET A 270 -0.48 19.31 -1.26
C MET A 270 0.85 19.26 -2.02
N ASP A 271 1.63 20.34 -1.98
CA ASP A 271 2.91 20.46 -2.67
C ASP A 271 3.92 19.43 -2.13
N ARG A 272 4.08 19.39 -0.79
CA ARG A 272 4.97 18.43 -0.14
C ARG A 272 4.55 16.99 -0.45
N LEU A 273 3.25 16.72 -0.57
CA LEU A 273 2.74 15.41 -0.94
C LEU A 273 3.18 15.02 -2.35
N ILE A 274 2.87 15.85 -3.34
CA ILE A 274 3.22 15.60 -4.75
C ILE A 274 4.74 15.43 -4.91
N GLU A 275 5.53 16.28 -4.25
CA GLU A 275 7.00 16.21 -4.28
C GLU A 275 7.54 14.93 -3.63
N THR A 276 6.94 14.48 -2.52
CA THR A 276 7.33 13.24 -1.83
C THR A 276 7.15 12.02 -2.74
N TYR A 277 6.01 11.93 -3.42
CA TYR A 277 5.73 10.83 -4.35
C TYR A 277 6.61 10.93 -5.61
N ALA A 278 6.82 12.13 -6.14
CA ALA A 278 7.72 12.34 -7.26
C ALA A 278 9.17 11.92 -6.94
N ALA A 279 9.65 12.21 -5.72
CA ALA A 279 10.96 11.77 -5.26
C ALA A 279 11.09 10.24 -5.16
N ALA A 280 9.98 9.54 -4.88
CA ALA A 280 9.91 8.08 -4.93
C ALA A 280 9.78 7.51 -6.36
N GLY A 281 9.64 8.37 -7.39
CA GLY A 281 9.47 7.96 -8.79
C GLY A 281 8.01 7.80 -9.24
N ILE A 282 7.05 8.27 -8.43
CA ILE A 282 5.61 8.28 -8.73
C ILE A 282 5.23 9.69 -9.18
N ASP A 283 5.41 9.96 -10.48
CA ASP A 283 5.32 11.32 -11.02
C ASP A 283 4.57 11.42 -12.36
N ARG A 284 3.84 10.38 -12.77
CA ARG A 284 3.14 10.37 -14.07
C ARG A 284 1.81 11.11 -14.02
N GLU A 285 1.09 11.01 -12.90
CA GLU A 285 -0.24 11.61 -12.73
C GLU A 285 -0.45 12.13 -11.31
N ILE A 286 -1.21 13.21 -11.22
CA ILE A 286 -1.73 13.76 -9.97
C ILE A 286 -3.24 13.60 -10.03
N GLU A 287 -3.76 12.64 -9.28
CA GLU A 287 -5.18 12.32 -9.23
C GLU A 287 -5.84 13.13 -8.11
N ILE A 288 -6.68 14.08 -8.50
CA ILE A 288 -7.35 15.03 -7.60
C ILE A 288 -8.76 14.52 -7.33
N ILE A 289 -9.02 14.12 -6.09
CA ILE A 289 -10.29 13.54 -5.66
C ILE A 289 -11.04 14.54 -4.79
N GLY A 290 -12.37 14.58 -4.93
CA GLY A 290 -13.26 15.39 -4.11
C GLY A 290 -13.83 16.65 -4.76
N LEU A 291 -13.55 16.86 -6.05
CA LEU A 291 -14.10 17.98 -6.82
C LEU A 291 -15.10 17.57 -7.89
N LEU A 292 -15.40 16.27 -7.99
CA LEU A 292 -16.33 15.72 -8.98
C LEU A 292 -16.92 14.38 -8.51
N GLY A 293 -18.24 14.35 -8.33
CA GLY A 293 -18.96 13.13 -7.93
C GLY A 293 -18.67 12.73 -6.48
N ALA A 294 -18.66 13.70 -5.57
CA ALA A 294 -18.50 13.43 -4.15
C ALA A 294 -19.69 12.61 -3.62
N TRP A 295 -19.39 11.62 -2.77
CA TRP A 295 -20.41 10.74 -2.18
C TRP A 295 -21.35 11.55 -1.27
N HIS A 296 -22.65 11.26 -1.37
CA HIS A 296 -23.71 12.15 -0.88
C HIS A 296 -24.49 11.58 0.30
N ASP A 297 -25.08 10.39 0.12
CA ASP A 297 -26.04 9.70 0.99
C ASP A 297 -26.50 10.46 2.25
N ALA A 298 -25.99 10.09 3.42
CA ALA A 298 -26.40 10.63 4.72
C ALA A 298 -25.53 11.80 5.23
N PHE A 299 -24.53 12.22 4.46
CA PHE A 299 -23.48 13.12 4.95
C PHE A 299 -23.78 14.61 4.69
N GLY A 300 -24.78 14.89 3.83
CA GLY A 300 -25.28 16.24 3.53
C GLY A 300 -24.34 17.08 2.66
N SER A 301 -24.85 18.19 2.11
CA SER A 301 -24.09 19.15 1.29
C SER A 301 -24.03 20.51 1.98
N PRO A 302 -22.84 21.14 2.12
CA PRO A 302 -22.75 22.52 2.57
C PRO A 302 -23.02 23.53 1.45
N LEU A 303 -22.87 23.14 0.18
CA LEU A 303 -23.15 23.96 -0.99
C LEU A 303 -24.66 24.06 -1.21
N GLU A 304 -25.15 25.28 -1.36
CA GLU A 304 -26.58 25.61 -1.42
C GLU A 304 -27.13 25.70 -2.85
N ASP A 305 -26.27 26.04 -3.81
CA ASP A 305 -26.60 26.32 -5.21
C ASP A 305 -25.79 25.46 -6.22
N TYR A 306 -25.20 24.36 -5.75
CA TYR A 306 -24.43 23.42 -6.57
C TYR A 306 -24.82 21.96 -6.24
N PRO A 307 -25.00 21.09 -7.26
CA PRO A 307 -25.59 19.76 -7.04
C PRO A 307 -24.60 18.73 -6.46
N ASP A 308 -23.29 18.93 -6.58
CA ASP A 308 -22.29 18.04 -6.00
C ASP A 308 -22.01 18.41 -4.53
N PRO A 309 -22.01 17.47 -3.57
CA PRO A 309 -21.88 17.76 -2.15
C PRO A 309 -20.41 17.90 -1.75
N ILE A 310 -19.69 18.73 -2.48
CA ILE A 310 -18.30 19.05 -2.21
C ILE A 310 -18.22 19.80 -0.89
N ARG A 311 -17.34 19.34 -0.01
CA ARG A 311 -17.15 19.90 1.33
C ARG A 311 -15.76 20.48 1.41
N ILE A 312 -15.65 21.80 1.37
CA ILE A 312 -14.36 22.48 1.56
C ILE A 312 -14.50 23.32 2.82
N ARG A 313 -13.89 22.85 3.91
CA ARG A 313 -13.84 23.59 5.16
C ARG A 313 -12.98 24.83 4.99
N VAL A 314 -13.46 25.95 5.54
CA VAL A 314 -12.78 27.25 5.50
C VAL A 314 -12.64 27.82 6.91
N TYR A 315 -11.49 28.40 7.23
CA TYR A 315 -11.32 29.20 8.44
C TYR A 315 -11.61 30.67 8.14
N ASP A 316 -12.63 31.22 8.76
CA ASP A 316 -13.02 32.63 8.61
C ASP A 316 -12.25 33.49 9.62
N GLU A 317 -11.36 34.35 9.11
CA GLU A 317 -10.49 35.20 9.93
C GLU A 317 -11.26 36.33 10.62
N ALA A 318 -12.35 36.81 10.03
CA ALA A 318 -13.16 37.88 10.59
C ALA A 318 -13.91 37.43 11.85
N THR A 319 -14.36 36.16 11.87
CA THR A 319 -15.12 35.57 12.97
C THR A 319 -14.28 34.69 13.89
N GLY A 320 -13.10 34.24 13.43
CA GLY A 320 -12.23 33.31 14.12
C GLY A 320 -12.77 31.87 14.20
N ARG A 321 -13.70 31.50 13.30
CA ARG A 321 -14.42 30.22 13.32
C ARG A 321 -14.21 29.45 12.03
N TYR A 322 -14.41 28.14 12.10
CA TYR A 322 -14.50 27.31 10.90
C TYR A 322 -15.93 27.27 10.37
N ASP A 323 -16.04 27.25 9.06
CA ASP A 323 -17.26 27.03 8.28
C ASP A 323 -16.93 26.15 7.06
N PHE A 324 -17.83 26.08 6.09
CA PHE A 324 -17.63 25.50 4.76
C PHE A 324 -17.95 26.55 3.70
N ILE A 325 -17.40 26.40 2.50
CA ILE A 325 -17.89 27.15 1.34
C ILE A 325 -19.38 26.83 1.11
N ARG A 326 -20.16 27.83 0.70
CA ARG A 326 -21.63 27.74 0.58
C ARG A 326 -22.14 27.89 -0.83
N THR A 327 -21.37 28.53 -1.71
CA THR A 327 -21.84 28.87 -3.05
C THR A 327 -20.96 28.31 -4.16
N LYS A 328 -21.55 28.19 -5.34
CA LYS A 328 -20.90 27.84 -6.60
C LYS A 328 -19.78 28.83 -6.95
N ASP A 329 -19.96 30.11 -6.64
CA ASP A 329 -18.94 31.15 -6.87
C ASP A 329 -17.70 30.94 -5.97
N GLU A 330 -17.90 30.53 -4.72
CA GLU A 330 -16.80 30.19 -3.82
C GLU A 330 -16.06 28.93 -4.26
N LEU A 331 -16.81 27.91 -4.69
CA LEU A 331 -16.22 26.72 -5.29
C LEU A 331 -15.41 27.09 -6.54
N ALA A 332 -15.92 27.97 -7.40
CA ALA A 332 -15.20 28.44 -8.58
C ALA A 332 -13.90 29.16 -8.21
N ALA A 333 -13.93 30.01 -7.18
CA ALA A 333 -12.75 30.71 -6.68
C ALA A 333 -11.69 29.75 -6.11
N TYR A 334 -12.11 28.70 -5.40
CA TYR A 334 -11.22 27.65 -4.90
C TYR A 334 -10.57 26.86 -6.05
N VAL A 335 -11.39 26.34 -6.98
CA VAL A 335 -10.92 25.54 -8.12
C VAL A 335 -9.98 26.37 -9.01
N LYS A 336 -10.28 27.65 -9.23
CA LYS A 336 -9.42 28.56 -9.99
C LYS A 336 -8.04 28.72 -9.36
N GLN A 337 -7.97 28.93 -8.04
CA GLN A 337 -6.69 29.01 -7.32
C GLN A 337 -5.90 27.71 -7.42
N LEU A 338 -6.56 26.55 -7.28
CA LEU A 338 -5.92 25.24 -7.43
C LEU A 338 -5.35 25.06 -8.85
N VAL A 339 -6.12 25.37 -9.89
CA VAL A 339 -5.68 25.29 -11.29
C VAL A 339 -4.50 26.21 -11.56
N ASP A 340 -4.58 27.46 -11.12
CA ASP A 340 -3.50 28.45 -11.30
C ASP A 340 -2.22 28.00 -10.62
N HIS A 341 -2.33 27.42 -9.42
CA HIS A 341 -1.20 26.85 -8.71
C HIS A 341 -0.61 25.65 -9.46
N LEU A 342 -1.43 24.69 -9.91
CA LEU A 342 -0.97 23.56 -10.72
C LEU A 342 -0.25 24.01 -12.00
N LYS A 343 -0.74 25.07 -12.67
CA LYS A 343 -0.09 25.67 -13.84
C LYS A 343 1.25 26.30 -13.47
N ALA A 344 1.30 27.09 -12.39
CA ALA A 344 2.52 27.73 -11.90
C ALA A 344 3.60 26.71 -11.51
N ARG A 345 3.20 25.55 -10.96
CA ARG A 345 4.08 24.45 -10.60
C ARG A 345 4.48 23.56 -11.79
N GLY A 346 3.89 23.75 -12.98
CA GLY A 346 4.11 22.90 -14.15
C GLY A 346 3.45 21.51 -14.03
N TRP A 347 2.46 21.36 -13.17
CA TRP A 347 1.79 20.10 -12.84
C TRP A 347 0.45 19.92 -13.55
N PHE A 348 -0.12 20.99 -14.10
CA PHE A 348 -1.45 20.99 -14.74
C PHE A 348 -1.65 19.86 -15.76
N GLU A 349 -0.65 19.60 -16.62
CA GLU A 349 -0.71 18.54 -17.63
C GLU A 349 -0.89 17.13 -17.03
N LYS A 350 -0.34 16.90 -15.84
CA LYS A 350 -0.40 15.63 -15.12
C LYS A 350 -1.63 15.52 -14.22
N ALA A 351 -2.31 16.63 -13.94
CA ALA A 351 -3.46 16.67 -13.05
C ALA A 351 -4.70 16.06 -13.72
N ARG A 352 -5.45 15.25 -12.98
CA ARG A 352 -6.75 14.70 -13.37
C ARG A 352 -7.74 14.98 -12.25
N ILE A 353 -8.87 15.62 -12.56
CA ILE A 353 -9.99 15.66 -11.62
C ILE A 353 -10.72 14.32 -11.73
N SER A 354 -10.74 13.58 -10.63
CA SER A 354 -11.24 12.22 -10.61
C SER A 354 -12.63 12.10 -10.00
N SER A 355 -13.41 11.16 -10.54
CA SER A 355 -14.70 10.77 -10.02
C SER A 355 -14.76 9.26 -9.79
N ASP A 356 -15.40 8.85 -8.71
CA ASP A 356 -15.54 7.48 -8.27
C ASP A 356 -17.00 7.02 -8.46
N GLU A 357 -17.23 6.21 -9.49
CA GLU A 357 -18.51 5.56 -9.81
C GLU A 357 -19.71 6.54 -9.86
N PRO A 358 -19.69 7.59 -10.69
CA PRO A 358 -20.84 8.48 -10.81
C PRO A 358 -22.08 7.69 -11.28
N ALA A 359 -23.23 7.97 -10.66
CA ALA A 359 -24.49 7.26 -10.91
C ALA A 359 -25.55 8.11 -11.65
N ASP A 360 -25.42 9.45 -11.62
CA ASP A 360 -26.34 10.39 -12.25
C ASP A 360 -25.62 11.16 -13.37
N VAL A 361 -25.95 10.82 -14.62
CA VAL A 361 -25.32 11.38 -15.82
C VAL A 361 -25.58 12.88 -15.97
N GLU A 362 -26.79 13.35 -15.67
CA GLU A 362 -27.14 14.77 -15.85
C GLU A 362 -26.46 15.65 -14.80
N ARG A 363 -26.44 15.19 -13.55
CA ARG A 363 -25.67 15.84 -12.49
C ARG A 363 -24.18 15.85 -12.83
N PHE A 364 -23.63 14.72 -13.29
CA PHE A 364 -22.23 14.61 -13.66
C PHE A 364 -21.86 15.57 -14.80
N ARG A 365 -22.68 15.62 -15.87
CA ARG A 365 -22.50 16.57 -16.98
C ARG A 365 -22.50 18.01 -16.49
N THR A 366 -23.47 18.37 -15.67
CA THR A 366 -23.55 19.73 -15.08
C THR A 366 -22.28 20.11 -14.31
N CYS A 367 -21.71 19.15 -13.58
CA CYS A 367 -20.47 19.36 -12.83
C CYS A 367 -19.25 19.52 -13.74
N ILE A 368 -19.13 18.68 -14.78
CA ILE A 368 -18.05 18.79 -15.78
C ILE A 368 -18.13 20.13 -16.52
N GLU A 369 -19.31 20.55 -16.97
CA GLU A 369 -19.53 21.83 -17.65
C GLU A 369 -19.12 23.00 -16.75
N PHE A 370 -19.46 22.94 -15.46
CA PHE A 370 -19.04 23.96 -14.50
C PHE A 370 -17.51 24.01 -14.38
N LEU A 371 -16.84 22.88 -14.16
CA LEU A 371 -15.38 22.83 -14.05
C LEU A 371 -14.69 23.33 -15.33
N ARG A 372 -15.18 22.91 -16.50
CA ARG A 372 -14.67 23.39 -17.81
C ARG A 372 -14.92 24.89 -18.03
N SER A 373 -15.97 25.47 -17.44
CA SER A 373 -16.20 26.92 -17.53
C SER A 373 -15.17 27.74 -16.74
N ILE A 374 -14.54 27.15 -15.72
CA ILE A 374 -13.42 27.74 -14.97
C ILE A 374 -12.11 27.56 -15.75
N GLU A 375 -11.87 26.35 -16.26
CA GLU A 375 -10.67 26.01 -17.03
C GLU A 375 -11.01 24.96 -18.12
N PRO A 376 -11.05 25.34 -19.41
CA PRO A 376 -11.47 24.45 -20.50
C PRO A 376 -10.57 23.23 -20.70
N ASP A 377 -9.27 23.34 -20.39
CA ASP A 377 -8.27 22.29 -20.62
C ASP A 377 -8.14 21.30 -19.45
N LEU A 378 -9.06 21.34 -18.48
CA LEU A 378 -9.09 20.36 -17.39
C LEU A 378 -9.25 18.94 -17.94
N ARG A 379 -8.46 18.04 -17.35
CA ARG A 379 -8.49 16.62 -17.68
C ARG A 379 -9.20 15.86 -16.58
N PHE A 380 -10.01 14.90 -16.98
CA PHE A 380 -10.84 14.10 -16.07
C PHE A 380 -10.41 12.64 -16.11
N LYS A 381 -10.64 11.93 -15.01
CA LYS A 381 -10.46 10.49 -14.89
C LYS A 381 -11.65 9.93 -14.12
N ILE A 382 -12.17 8.80 -14.56
CA ILE A 382 -13.43 8.27 -14.02
C ILE A 382 -13.24 6.77 -13.80
N ALA A 383 -13.46 6.31 -12.58
CA ALA A 383 -13.79 4.91 -12.33
C ALA A 383 -15.29 4.76 -12.63
N CYS A 384 -15.65 4.00 -13.68
CA CYS A 384 -17.03 3.93 -14.15
C CYS A 384 -17.56 2.49 -14.19
N ASN A 385 -18.82 2.34 -13.76
CA ASN A 385 -19.58 1.08 -13.86
C ASN A 385 -20.57 1.08 -15.04
N HIS A 386 -20.69 2.21 -15.74
CA HIS A 386 -21.71 2.47 -16.76
C HIS A 386 -21.09 3.16 -17.99
N ALA A 387 -21.42 2.66 -19.18
CA ALA A 387 -20.80 3.12 -20.42
C ALA A 387 -21.23 4.53 -20.85
N GLU A 388 -22.38 5.00 -20.34
CA GLU A 388 -22.91 6.34 -20.59
C GLU A 388 -21.95 7.45 -20.16
N PHE A 389 -21.10 7.18 -19.15
CA PHE A 389 -20.08 8.13 -18.66
C PHE A 389 -18.81 8.17 -19.51
N MET A 390 -18.68 7.29 -20.51
CA MET A 390 -17.55 7.26 -21.45
C MET A 390 -17.86 8.00 -22.76
N ASP A 391 -19.09 8.52 -22.93
CA ASP A 391 -19.42 9.29 -24.13
C ASP A 391 -18.59 10.56 -24.18
N ALA A 392 -17.87 10.77 -25.29
CA ALA A 392 -17.06 11.95 -25.56
C ALA A 392 -17.89 13.25 -25.63
N SER A 393 -19.21 13.15 -25.64
CA SER A 393 -20.13 14.29 -25.54
C SER A 393 -20.31 14.84 -24.11
N LEU A 394 -19.81 14.12 -23.09
CA LEU A 394 -19.67 14.59 -21.70
C LEU A 394 -18.41 15.46 -21.52
#